data_AF-A0A930EPR7-F1
#
_entry.id   AF-A0A930EPR7-F1
#
_cell.length_a   1.000
_cell.length_b   1.000
_cell.length_c   1.000
_cell.angle_alpha   90.00
_cell.angle_beta   90.00
_cell.angle_gamma   90.00
#
_symmetry.space_group_name_H-M   'P 1'
#
loop_
_entity.id
_entity.type
_entity.pdbx_description
1 polymer ?
#
loop_
_entity_poly.entity_id
_entity_poly.type
_entity_poly.pdbx_seq_one_letter_code
_entity_poly.pdbx_strand_id
1 'polypeptide(L)'
;MNYSLNNATINSVVDKLSQPQSYEGLYHHNPEGQALPSEQAVREFIALVRSTIFPGYYSSSSLHDSTITYHLGVAVERMHRVLAKQILYSLCFAEQEICKGESCNSEQEYKALNIAGTFISYLPELRRMLALDVEAAYQGDPAAESIGEIICCYPSLKAITYHRIAHKLYELQVPLLPRIISEIAHSETGIDIHPAARIGESFFIDHGTGVVIGATCIIGSRVKLYQGVTLGAKSFPKADDGSLIKGIERHPIIGDNVIVYSNTTLLGRINIGESARIGANMWITEDVPAGQSLSRPL
;
A
#
# COMPACT_ATOMS: atom_id res chain seq x y z
N MET A 1 -8.58 -32.67 35.15
CA MET A 1 -8.55 -33.53 33.95
C MET A 1 -7.44 -33.01 33.05
N ASN A 2 -6.30 -33.70 33.01
CA ASN A 2 -5.18 -33.34 32.13
C ASN A 2 -5.49 -33.83 30.72
N TYR A 3 -5.96 -32.92 29.86
CA TYR A 3 -6.03 -33.16 28.42
C TYR A 3 -4.65 -32.94 27.81
N SER A 4 -3.71 -33.87 28.03
CA SER A 4 -2.46 -33.90 27.25
C SER A 4 -2.76 -34.54 25.90
N LEU A 5 -2.46 -33.83 24.80
CA LEU A 5 -2.51 -34.41 23.45
C LEU A 5 -1.66 -35.69 23.43
N ASN A 6 -2.24 -36.79 22.97
CA ASN A 6 -1.54 -38.06 22.84
C ASN A 6 -0.50 -37.97 21.70
N ASN A 7 0.73 -38.41 21.98
CA ASN A 7 1.83 -38.46 21.01
C ASN A 7 1.45 -39.23 19.72
N ALA A 8 0.62 -40.27 19.83
CA ALA A 8 0.13 -41.01 18.66
C ALA A 8 -0.72 -40.14 17.72
N THR A 9 -1.52 -39.23 18.30
CA THR A 9 -2.34 -38.28 17.52
C THR A 9 -1.48 -37.22 16.87
N ILE A 10 -0.49 -36.67 17.57
CA ILE A 10 0.44 -35.69 17.01
C ILE A 10 1.20 -36.30 15.82
N ASN A 11 1.79 -37.48 16.00
CA ASN A 11 2.53 -38.14 14.94
C ASN A 11 1.65 -38.42 13.72
N SER A 12 0.43 -38.94 13.93
CA SER A 12 -0.49 -39.17 12.82
C SER A 12 -0.89 -37.89 12.07
N VAL A 13 -1.03 -36.76 12.77
CA VAL A 13 -1.34 -35.47 12.13
C VAL A 13 -0.15 -34.96 11.34
N VAL A 14 1.05 -35.00 11.91
CA VAL A 14 2.30 -34.62 11.23
C VAL A 14 2.49 -35.47 9.98
N ASP A 15 2.38 -36.79 10.08
CA ASP A 15 2.54 -37.71 8.96
C ASP A 15 1.58 -37.39 7.81
N LYS A 16 0.33 -37.01 8.12
CA LYS A 16 -0.67 -36.63 7.12
C LYS A 16 -0.40 -35.28 6.49
N LEU A 17 -0.02 -34.27 7.29
CA LEU A 17 0.31 -32.92 6.81
C LEU A 17 1.64 -32.87 6.05
N SER A 18 2.53 -33.83 6.28
CA SER A 18 3.79 -33.96 5.54
C SER A 18 3.66 -34.72 4.23
N GLN A 19 2.47 -35.24 3.87
CA GLN A 19 2.27 -35.86 2.56
C GLN A 19 2.22 -34.78 1.47
N PRO A 20 3.04 -34.85 0.41
CA PRO A 20 3.05 -33.86 -0.67
C PRO A 20 1.68 -33.58 -1.29
N GLN A 21 0.84 -34.61 -1.42
CA GLN A 21 -0.52 -34.48 -1.95
C GLN A 21 -1.44 -33.65 -1.04
N SER A 22 -1.12 -33.54 0.25
CA SER A 22 -1.93 -32.77 1.21
C SER A 22 -1.73 -31.25 1.10
N TYR A 23 -0.63 -30.81 0.47
CA TYR A 23 -0.29 -29.40 0.31
C TYR A 23 0.08 -29.03 -1.14
N GLU A 24 -0.19 -29.92 -2.09
CA GLU A 24 -0.04 -29.65 -3.51
C GLU A 24 -0.88 -28.43 -3.91
N GLY A 25 -0.27 -27.44 -4.56
CA GLY A 25 -0.90 -26.16 -4.90
C GLY A 25 -1.02 -25.15 -3.75
N LEU A 26 -0.73 -25.53 -2.49
CA LEU A 26 -0.67 -24.62 -1.33
C LEU A 26 0.77 -24.22 -0.98
N TYR A 27 1.73 -25.09 -1.33
CA TYR A 27 3.15 -24.89 -1.05
C TYR A 27 3.86 -24.20 -2.22
N HIS A 28 4.58 -23.12 -1.92
CA HIS A 28 5.53 -22.52 -2.85
C HIS A 28 6.88 -23.23 -2.71
N HIS A 29 7.31 -23.90 -3.78
CA HIS A 29 8.52 -24.72 -3.76
C HIS A 29 9.77 -23.85 -3.95
N ASN A 30 10.39 -23.43 -2.84
CA ASN A 30 11.68 -22.75 -2.87
C ASN A 30 12.81 -23.78 -3.06
N PRO A 31 13.51 -23.82 -4.20
CA PRO A 31 14.73 -24.59 -4.33
C PRO A 31 15.76 -23.96 -3.38
N GLU A 32 16.35 -24.76 -2.49
CA GLU A 32 17.51 -24.37 -1.68
C GLU A 32 17.27 -23.30 -0.60
N GLY A 33 16.10 -23.27 0.06
CA GLY A 33 15.93 -22.49 1.30
C GLY A 33 15.92 -20.98 1.13
N GLN A 34 15.67 -20.48 -0.08
CA GLN A 34 15.43 -19.05 -0.31
C GLN A 34 14.24 -18.57 0.51
N ALA A 35 14.38 -17.42 1.17
CA ALA A 35 13.34 -16.86 2.01
C ALA A 35 12.37 -16.00 1.19
N LEU A 36 11.09 -16.04 1.55
CA LEU A 36 10.09 -15.10 1.05
C LEU A 36 10.25 -13.72 1.72
N PRO A 37 9.69 -12.64 1.15
CA PRO A 37 9.60 -11.38 1.85
C PRO A 37 8.96 -11.56 3.24
N SER A 38 9.60 -11.02 4.27
CA SER A 38 9.17 -11.12 5.66
C SER A 38 8.39 -9.88 6.06
N GLU A 39 7.14 -10.05 6.50
CA GLU A 39 6.32 -8.96 7.00
C GLU A 39 7.02 -8.15 8.10
N GLN A 40 7.75 -8.83 9.00
CA GLN A 40 8.51 -8.17 10.06
C GLN A 40 9.61 -7.25 9.51
N ALA A 41 10.35 -7.70 8.50
CA ALA A 41 11.38 -6.89 7.84
C ALA A 41 10.77 -5.72 7.05
N VAL A 42 9.61 -5.93 6.44
CA VAL A 42 8.85 -4.86 5.76
C VAL A 42 8.40 -3.80 6.77
N ARG A 43 7.89 -4.20 7.94
CA ARG A 43 7.50 -3.27 9.02
C ARG A 43 8.70 -2.48 9.54
N GLU A 44 9.86 -3.12 9.69
CA GLU A 44 11.11 -2.43 10.04
C GLU A 44 11.49 -1.38 8.99
N PHE A 45 11.45 -1.74 7.70
CA PHE A 45 11.72 -0.81 6.60
C PHE A 45 10.77 0.40 6.64
N ILE A 46 9.46 0.17 6.79
CA ILE A 46 8.48 1.26 6.86
C ILE A 46 8.71 2.15 8.10
N ALA A 47 9.05 1.57 9.25
CA ALA A 47 9.38 2.34 10.44
C ALA A 47 10.61 3.24 10.23
N LEU A 48 11.65 2.72 9.56
CA LEU A 48 12.83 3.50 9.18
C LEU A 48 12.46 4.65 8.24
N VAL A 49 11.63 4.40 7.22
CA VAL A 49 11.15 5.45 6.31
C VAL A 49 10.40 6.52 7.09
N ARG A 50 9.43 6.14 7.93
CA ARG A 50 8.65 7.11 8.72
C ARG A 50 9.53 7.95 9.64
N SER A 51 10.50 7.34 10.33
CA SER A 51 11.45 8.07 11.18
C SER A 51 12.38 9.02 10.39
N THR A 52 12.67 8.67 9.14
CA THR A 52 13.50 9.49 8.23
C THR A 52 12.69 10.65 7.66
N ILE A 53 11.45 10.41 7.24
CA ILE A 53 10.58 11.43 6.65
C ILE A 53 10.10 12.42 7.71
N PHE A 54 9.72 11.93 8.89
CA PHE A 54 9.20 12.70 10.01
C PHE A 54 10.13 12.58 11.23
N PRO A 55 11.34 13.19 11.18
CA PRO A 55 12.27 13.15 12.30
C PRO A 55 11.62 13.76 13.56
N GLY A 56 11.74 13.07 14.69
CA GLY A 56 11.23 13.51 16.00
C GLY A 56 9.88 12.92 16.38
N TYR A 57 9.12 12.37 15.43
CA TYR A 57 7.79 11.80 15.68
C TYR A 57 7.82 10.31 16.01
N TYR A 58 8.73 9.56 15.37
CA TYR A 58 8.77 8.09 15.48
C TYR A 58 10.07 7.56 16.07
N SER A 59 11.06 8.43 16.32
CA SER A 59 12.32 8.05 16.94
C SER A 59 12.21 8.08 18.46
N SER A 60 12.75 7.06 19.14
CA SER A 60 12.79 7.00 20.60
C SER A 60 13.84 7.92 21.24
N SER A 61 14.75 8.49 20.43
CA SER A 61 15.84 9.36 20.88
C SER A 61 15.52 10.83 20.65
N SER A 62 15.90 11.70 21.61
CA SER A 62 15.88 13.15 21.45
C SER A 62 16.80 13.55 20.29
N LEU A 63 16.22 14.08 19.22
CA LEU A 63 16.95 14.57 18.06
C LEU A 63 17.35 16.04 18.29
N HIS A 64 18.62 16.33 18.05
CA HIS A 64 19.16 17.68 18.00
C HIS A 64 19.70 17.96 16.60
N ASP A 65 19.65 19.22 16.16
CA ASP A 65 20.13 19.65 14.83
C ASP A 65 21.58 19.22 14.55
N SER A 66 22.43 19.21 15.58
CA SER A 66 23.82 18.77 15.48
C SER A 66 24.00 17.27 15.23
N THR A 67 22.99 16.46 15.55
CA THR A 67 23.04 14.98 15.51
C THR A 67 22.23 14.38 14.36
N ILE A 68 21.31 15.15 13.77
CA ILE A 68 20.33 14.64 12.80
C ILE A 68 21.00 13.97 11.60
N THR A 69 22.11 14.51 11.09
CA THR A 69 22.85 13.96 9.97
C THR A 69 23.35 12.54 10.25
N TYR A 70 23.85 12.26 11.46
CA TYR A 70 24.33 10.93 11.83
C TYR A 70 23.17 9.94 11.97
N HIS A 71 22.07 10.36 12.61
CA HIS A 71 20.88 9.53 12.76
C HIS A 71 20.28 9.16 11.40
N LEU A 72 20.16 10.14 10.50
CA LEU A 72 19.66 9.90 9.15
C LEU A 72 20.61 9.02 8.33
N GLY A 73 21.92 9.21 8.45
CA GLY A 73 22.91 8.36 7.77
C GLY A 73 22.80 6.88 8.16
N VAL A 74 22.70 6.60 9.46
CA VAL A 74 22.51 5.22 9.97
C VAL A 74 21.15 4.65 9.55
N ALA A 75 20.08 5.45 9.62
CA ALA A 75 18.75 5.01 9.23
C ALA A 75 18.70 4.65 7.73
N VAL A 76 19.33 5.45 6.87
CA VAL A 76 19.37 5.25 5.42
C VAL A 76 20.19 4.02 5.04
N GLU A 77 21.36 3.79 5.63
CA GLU A 77 22.16 2.57 5.39
C GLU A 77 21.37 1.32 5.76
N ARG A 78 20.75 1.32 6.94
CA ARG A 78 19.95 0.19 7.41
C ARG A 78 18.73 -0.03 6.52
N MET A 79 18.06 1.05 6.12
CA MET A 79 16.91 1.01 5.22
C MET A 79 17.29 0.40 3.87
N HIS A 80 18.41 0.81 3.28
CA HIS A 80 18.91 0.27 2.01
C HIS A 80 19.14 -1.24 2.11
N ARG A 81 19.84 -1.69 3.16
CA ARG A 81 20.14 -3.11 3.39
C ARG A 81 18.89 -3.96 3.55
N VAL A 82 17.94 -3.52 4.39
CA VAL A 82 16.68 -4.24 4.63
C VAL A 82 15.86 -4.30 3.35
N LEU A 83 15.70 -3.16 2.67
CA LEU A 83 14.91 -3.06 1.45
C LEU A 83 15.49 -3.91 0.31
N ALA A 84 16.80 -3.83 0.06
CA ALA A 84 17.47 -4.62 -0.99
C ALA A 84 17.24 -6.11 -0.78
N LYS A 85 17.34 -6.60 0.46
CA LYS A 85 17.07 -8.00 0.77
C LYS A 85 15.62 -8.40 0.52
N GLN A 86 14.64 -7.55 0.85
CA GLN A 86 13.23 -7.82 0.58
C GLN A 86 12.90 -7.77 -0.92
N ILE A 87 13.51 -6.84 -1.67
CA ILE A 87 13.37 -6.77 -3.12
C ILE A 87 13.94 -8.03 -3.77
N LEU A 88 15.11 -8.48 -3.34
CA LEU A 88 15.71 -9.73 -3.82
C LEU A 88 14.73 -10.90 -3.67
N TYR A 89 14.18 -11.10 -2.48
CA TYR A 89 13.19 -12.16 -2.23
C TYR A 89 11.94 -12.03 -3.08
N SER A 90 11.49 -10.80 -3.32
CA SER A 90 10.39 -10.53 -4.24
C SER A 90 10.72 -10.91 -5.68
N LEU A 91 11.92 -10.57 -6.15
CA LEU A 91 12.38 -10.91 -7.50
C LEU A 91 12.52 -12.42 -7.68
N CYS A 92 13.16 -13.12 -6.72
CA CYS A 92 13.27 -14.58 -6.77
C CYS A 92 11.87 -15.23 -6.78
N PHE A 93 10.91 -14.71 -6.00
CA PHE A 93 9.53 -15.20 -5.96
C PHE A 93 8.84 -15.13 -7.35
N ALA A 94 8.91 -13.96 -8.01
CA ALA A 94 8.29 -13.78 -9.31
C ALA A 94 8.96 -14.62 -10.40
N GLU A 95 10.28 -14.80 -10.33
CA GLU A 95 11.00 -15.64 -11.27
C GLU A 95 10.77 -17.12 -11.05
N GLN A 96 10.52 -17.62 -9.83
CA GLN A 96 10.20 -19.04 -9.63
C GLN A 96 8.82 -19.45 -10.19
N GLU A 97 7.88 -18.50 -10.34
CA GLU A 97 6.67 -18.74 -11.14
C GLU A 97 6.99 -18.94 -12.64
N ILE A 98 8.17 -18.51 -13.10
CA ILE A 98 8.58 -18.47 -14.52
C ILE A 98 9.71 -19.48 -14.83
N CYS A 99 10.64 -19.70 -13.90
CA CYS A 99 11.90 -20.42 -14.02
C CYS A 99 11.93 -21.52 -12.96
N LYS A 100 11.75 -22.76 -13.40
CA LYS A 100 11.65 -23.99 -12.60
C LYS A 100 12.93 -24.36 -11.84
N GLY A 101 13.34 -23.53 -10.89
CA GLY A 101 14.28 -23.91 -9.84
C GLY A 101 15.77 -23.58 -10.04
N GLU A 102 16.10 -22.51 -10.75
CA GLU A 102 17.48 -21.97 -10.71
C GLU A 102 17.67 -21.08 -9.46
N SER A 103 18.87 -21.13 -8.87
CA SER A 103 19.26 -20.32 -7.71
C SER A 103 19.26 -18.83 -8.04
N CYS A 104 18.86 -17.99 -7.09
CA CYS A 104 18.86 -16.52 -7.22
C CYS A 104 20.30 -16.07 -7.57
N ASN A 105 20.48 -15.45 -8.73
CA ASN A 105 21.80 -15.21 -9.32
C ASN A 105 22.40 -13.86 -8.88
N SER A 106 23.72 -13.68 -9.04
CA SER A 106 24.40 -12.41 -8.69
C SER A 106 23.83 -11.18 -9.41
N GLU A 107 23.14 -11.38 -10.53
CA GLU A 107 22.47 -10.33 -11.28
C GLU A 107 21.22 -9.81 -10.55
N GLN A 108 20.41 -10.69 -9.96
CA GLN A 108 19.25 -10.30 -9.16
C GLN A 108 19.64 -9.56 -7.88
N GLU A 109 20.74 -9.97 -7.24
CA GLU A 109 21.29 -9.24 -6.08
C GLU A 109 21.69 -7.82 -6.47
N TYR A 110 22.41 -7.66 -7.58
CA TYR A 110 22.79 -6.35 -8.11
C TYR A 110 21.56 -5.50 -8.48
N LYS A 111 20.56 -6.11 -9.14
CA LYS A 111 19.29 -5.46 -9.48
C LYS A 111 18.57 -4.98 -8.22
N ALA A 112 18.47 -5.81 -7.19
CA ALA A 112 17.83 -5.47 -5.92
C ALA A 112 18.52 -4.31 -5.21
N LEU A 113 19.86 -4.31 -5.17
CA LEU A 113 20.66 -3.23 -4.59
C LEU A 113 20.44 -1.89 -5.32
N ASN A 114 20.38 -1.91 -6.66
CA ASN A 114 20.15 -0.72 -7.48
C ASN A 114 18.73 -0.17 -7.32
N ILE A 115 17.73 -1.04 -7.32
CA ILE A 115 16.33 -0.63 -7.08
C ILE A 115 16.21 -0.01 -5.69
N ALA A 116 16.79 -0.64 -4.67
CA ALA A 116 16.82 -0.07 -3.32
C ALA A 116 17.51 1.30 -3.29
N GLY A 117 18.67 1.46 -3.93
CA GLY A 117 19.37 2.74 -4.03
C GLY A 117 18.55 3.83 -4.74
N THR A 118 17.81 3.45 -5.77
CA THR A 118 16.87 4.35 -6.48
C THR A 118 15.73 4.79 -5.58
N PHE A 119 15.15 3.87 -4.79
CA PHE A 119 14.14 4.21 -3.79
C PHE A 119 14.68 5.15 -2.70
N ILE A 120 15.88 4.88 -2.17
CA ILE A 120 16.52 5.75 -1.16
C ILE A 120 16.70 7.17 -1.70
N SER A 121 17.11 7.30 -2.96
CA SER A 121 17.27 8.61 -3.62
C SER A 121 15.95 9.38 -3.79
N TYR A 122 14.80 8.69 -3.71
CA TYR A 122 13.46 9.27 -3.79
C TYR A 122 12.95 9.81 -2.43
N LEU A 123 13.60 9.50 -1.30
CA LEU A 123 13.13 9.91 0.03
C LEU A 123 12.87 11.43 0.20
N PRO A 124 13.69 12.35 -0.35
CA PRO A 124 13.39 13.78 -0.25
C PRO A 124 12.07 14.17 -0.94
N GLU A 125 11.79 13.57 -2.10
CA GLU A 125 10.54 13.81 -2.84
C GLU A 125 9.35 13.18 -2.12
N LEU A 126 9.52 11.98 -1.55
CA LEU A 126 8.51 11.36 -0.69
C LEU A 126 8.16 12.28 0.50
N ARG A 127 9.16 12.92 1.13
CA ARG A 127 8.94 13.89 2.21
C ARG A 127 8.14 15.09 1.72
N ARG A 128 8.47 15.64 0.55
CA ARG A 128 7.73 16.77 -0.04
C ARG A 128 6.27 16.41 -0.28
N MET A 129 6.00 15.26 -0.90
CA MET A 129 4.63 14.78 -1.15
C MET A 129 3.83 14.60 0.14
N LEU A 130 4.42 13.94 1.15
CA LEU A 130 3.73 13.69 2.41
C LEU A 130 3.51 14.97 3.23
N ALA A 131 4.38 15.98 3.11
CA ALA A 131 4.14 17.28 3.74
C ALA A 131 2.89 17.96 3.18
N LEU A 132 2.63 17.83 1.87
CA LEU A 132 1.42 18.34 1.23
C LEU A 132 0.16 17.58 1.67
N ASP A 133 0.25 16.28 1.91
CA ASP A 133 -0.87 15.48 2.43
C ASP A 133 -1.18 15.83 3.89
N VAL A 134 -0.15 16.07 4.71
CA VAL A 134 -0.30 16.54 6.10
C VAL A 134 -1.00 17.89 6.14
N GLU A 135 -0.59 18.84 5.29
CA GLU A 135 -1.24 20.14 5.18
C GLU A 135 -2.70 20.00 4.72
N ALA A 136 -2.96 19.12 3.74
CA ALA A 136 -4.31 18.86 3.25
C ALA A 136 -5.23 18.25 4.33
N ALA A 137 -4.68 17.40 5.21
CA ALA A 137 -5.40 16.87 6.35
C ALA A 137 -5.71 17.97 7.38
N TYR A 138 -4.73 18.82 7.71
CA TYR A 138 -4.92 19.92 8.66
C TYR A 138 -5.95 20.95 8.19
N GLN A 139 -5.89 21.35 6.92
CA GLN A 139 -6.90 22.23 6.32
C GLN A 139 -8.23 21.52 6.11
N GLY A 140 -8.19 20.19 5.99
CA GLY A 140 -9.31 19.34 5.64
C GLY A 140 -10.21 18.96 6.81
N ASP A 141 -9.67 18.97 8.03
CA ASP A 141 -10.35 18.58 9.25
C ASP A 141 -10.32 19.73 10.28
N PRO A 142 -11.45 20.45 10.46
CA PRO A 142 -11.54 21.52 11.44
C PRO A 142 -11.32 21.08 12.90
N ALA A 143 -11.36 19.78 13.19
CA ALA A 143 -11.12 19.24 14.53
C ALA A 143 -9.64 18.96 14.81
N ALA A 144 -8.76 19.01 13.80
CA ALA A 144 -7.33 18.82 13.99
C ALA A 144 -6.73 19.97 14.83
N GLU A 145 -6.15 19.64 15.97
CA GLU A 145 -5.56 20.64 16.87
C GLU A 145 -4.16 21.06 16.42
N SER A 146 -3.44 20.17 15.72
CA SER A 146 -2.10 20.46 15.22
C SER A 146 -1.62 19.53 14.10
N ILE A 147 -0.63 20.00 13.34
CA ILE A 147 0.15 19.17 12.41
C ILE A 147 0.78 17.96 13.11
N GLY A 148 1.22 18.13 14.36
CA GLY A 148 1.86 17.06 15.12
C GLY A 148 0.91 15.93 15.48
N GLU A 149 -0.33 16.25 15.83
CA GLU A 149 -1.40 15.26 16.05
C GLU A 149 -1.63 14.41 14.80
N ILE A 150 -1.74 15.06 13.63
CA ILE A 150 -1.92 14.39 12.34
C ILE A 150 -0.78 13.42 12.06
N ILE A 151 0.47 13.86 12.21
CA ILE A 151 1.65 13.01 11.99
C ILE A 151 1.67 11.85 12.98
N CYS A 152 1.33 12.07 14.25
CA CYS A 152 1.38 11.05 15.29
C CYS A 152 0.34 9.94 15.08
N CYS A 153 -0.93 10.29 14.85
CA CYS A 153 -2.02 9.33 15.03
C CYS A 153 -3.10 9.30 13.96
N TYR A 154 -3.06 10.13 12.90
CA TYR A 154 -4.10 10.03 11.86
C TYR A 154 -3.92 8.74 11.04
N PRO A 155 -4.92 7.82 11.03
CA PRO A 155 -4.81 6.56 10.31
C PRO A 155 -4.73 6.76 8.80
N SER A 156 -5.33 7.82 8.29
CA SER A 156 -5.28 8.18 6.87
C SER A 156 -3.88 8.56 6.40
N LEU A 157 -3.15 9.39 7.17
CA LEU A 157 -1.76 9.70 6.84
C LEU A 157 -0.89 8.45 6.86
N LYS A 158 -1.13 7.53 7.81
CA LYS A 158 -0.44 6.23 7.83
C LYS A 158 -0.72 5.46 6.53
N ALA A 159 -1.97 5.28 6.14
CA ALA A 159 -2.32 4.56 4.92
C ALA A 159 -1.74 5.21 3.65
N ILE A 160 -1.81 6.54 3.54
CA ILE A 160 -1.24 7.30 2.41
C ILE A 160 0.28 7.16 2.36
N THR A 161 0.96 7.21 3.51
CA THR A 161 2.42 6.98 3.59
C THR A 161 2.79 5.61 3.03
N TYR A 162 2.09 4.57 3.45
CA TYR A 162 2.34 3.20 2.97
C TYR A 162 2.03 3.07 1.49
N HIS A 163 0.93 3.67 1.02
CA HIS A 163 0.59 3.70 -0.39
C HIS A 163 1.67 4.39 -1.22
N ARG A 164 2.16 5.58 -0.85
CA ARG A 164 3.21 6.28 -1.62
C ARG A 164 4.52 5.49 -1.69
N ILE A 165 4.89 4.80 -0.61
CA ILE A 165 6.04 3.88 -0.58
C ILE A 165 5.80 2.69 -1.53
N ALA A 166 4.65 2.01 -1.40
CA ALA A 166 4.28 0.87 -2.23
C ALA A 166 4.17 1.24 -3.71
N HIS A 167 3.58 2.40 -4.01
CA HIS A 167 3.44 2.93 -5.36
C HIS A 167 4.81 3.14 -5.99
N LYS A 168 5.77 3.70 -5.24
CA LYS A 168 7.12 3.89 -5.79
C LYS A 168 7.79 2.57 -6.12
N LEU A 169 7.66 1.56 -5.25
CA LEU A 169 8.19 0.21 -5.51
C LEU A 169 7.48 -0.47 -6.68
N TYR A 170 6.17 -0.23 -6.85
CA TYR A 170 5.40 -0.67 -8.00
C TYR A 170 5.89 -0.03 -9.31
N GLU A 171 6.16 1.29 -9.33
CA GLU A 171 6.76 1.98 -10.48
C GLU A 171 8.14 1.42 -10.84
N LEU A 172 8.92 1.02 -9.82
CA LEU A 172 10.21 0.35 -9.99
C LEU A 172 10.09 -1.13 -10.37
N GLN A 173 8.87 -1.60 -10.68
CA GLN A 173 8.56 -2.96 -11.11
C GLN A 173 8.94 -4.04 -10.10
N VAL A 174 8.93 -3.70 -8.80
CA VAL A 174 9.12 -4.69 -7.74
C VAL A 174 7.84 -5.53 -7.63
N PRO A 175 7.89 -6.85 -7.85
CA PRO A 175 6.73 -7.73 -7.69
C PRO A 175 6.39 -7.88 -6.21
N LEU A 176 5.19 -8.39 -5.88
CA LEU A 176 4.73 -8.83 -4.55
C LEU A 176 4.83 -7.80 -3.38
N LEU A 177 6.02 -7.33 -3.05
CA LEU A 177 6.35 -6.40 -1.97
C LEU A 177 5.45 -5.15 -1.91
N PRO A 178 5.12 -4.45 -3.03
CA PRO A 178 4.17 -3.33 -2.96
C PRO A 178 2.82 -3.73 -2.38
N ARG A 179 2.31 -4.93 -2.74
CA ARG A 179 1.02 -5.42 -2.25
C ARG A 179 1.08 -5.82 -0.79
N ILE A 180 2.19 -6.41 -0.34
CA ILE A 180 2.41 -6.68 1.09
C ILE A 180 2.34 -5.37 1.89
N ILE A 181 3.00 -4.31 1.43
CA ILE A 181 2.99 -3.01 2.09
C ILE A 181 1.57 -2.43 2.16
N SER A 182 0.80 -2.47 1.06
CA SER A 182 -0.58 -1.96 1.08
C SER A 182 -1.50 -2.77 1.99
N GLU A 183 -1.36 -4.09 2.05
CA GLU A 183 -2.19 -4.93 2.93
C GLU A 183 -1.85 -4.76 4.41
N ILE A 184 -0.59 -4.46 4.76
CA ILE A 184 -0.25 -4.05 6.13
C ILE A 184 -1.00 -2.77 6.51
N ALA A 185 -1.01 -1.77 5.62
CA ALA A 185 -1.74 -0.53 5.86
C ALA A 185 -3.24 -0.76 6.00
N HIS A 186 -3.80 -1.59 5.11
CA HIS A 186 -5.20 -1.99 5.15
C HIS A 186 -5.55 -2.66 6.49
N SER A 187 -4.75 -3.63 6.94
CA SER A 187 -4.97 -4.31 8.23
C SER A 187 -4.91 -3.36 9.43
N GLU A 188 -4.08 -2.31 9.38
CA GLU A 188 -3.91 -1.37 10.50
C GLU A 188 -4.92 -0.22 10.51
N THR A 189 -5.57 0.08 9.39
CA THR A 189 -6.36 1.31 9.21
C THR A 189 -7.77 1.09 8.65
N GLY A 190 -8.01 -0.07 8.02
CA GLY A 190 -9.23 -0.33 7.25
C GLY A 190 -9.29 0.43 5.91
N ILE A 191 -8.17 1.02 5.45
CA ILE A 191 -8.07 1.74 4.17
C ILE A 191 -7.32 0.85 3.17
N ASP A 192 -8.01 0.34 2.16
CA ASP A 192 -7.43 -0.50 1.10
C ASP A 192 -7.11 0.34 -0.14
N ILE A 193 -5.83 0.58 -0.38
CA ILE A 193 -5.34 1.31 -1.57
C ILE A 193 -4.44 0.38 -2.36
N HIS A 194 -4.87 0.01 -3.56
CA HIS A 194 -4.03 -0.80 -4.43
C HIS A 194 -2.73 -0.05 -4.78
N PRO A 195 -1.54 -0.69 -4.74
CA PRO A 195 -0.26 -0.02 -4.98
C PRO A 195 -0.17 0.69 -6.34
N ALA A 196 -0.85 0.16 -7.35
CA ALA A 196 -0.87 0.73 -8.71
C ALA A 196 -1.78 1.96 -8.88
N ALA A 197 -2.65 2.28 -7.92
CA ALA A 197 -3.48 3.48 -7.99
C ALA A 197 -2.59 4.73 -8.07
N ARG A 198 -2.96 5.68 -8.93
CA ARG A 198 -2.20 6.93 -9.12
C ARG A 198 -2.89 8.03 -8.35
N ILE A 199 -2.21 8.63 -7.38
CA ILE A 199 -2.79 9.63 -6.48
C ILE A 199 -1.93 10.89 -6.48
N GLY A 200 -2.55 12.02 -6.81
CA GLY A 200 -1.93 13.34 -6.85
C GLY A 200 -1.50 13.89 -5.48
N GLU A 201 -1.18 15.18 -5.46
CA GLU A 201 -0.71 15.89 -4.27
C GLU A 201 -1.88 16.31 -3.37
N SER A 202 -1.58 16.60 -2.09
CA SER A 202 -2.56 17.12 -1.14
C SER A 202 -3.79 16.21 -1.01
N PHE A 203 -3.56 14.90 -0.91
CA PHE A 203 -4.63 13.92 -0.80
C PHE A 203 -4.97 13.70 0.68
N PHE A 204 -6.27 13.71 0.99
CA PHE A 204 -6.75 13.51 2.35
C PHE A 204 -7.90 12.49 2.38
N ILE A 205 -7.81 11.56 3.33
CA ILE A 205 -8.90 10.66 3.68
C ILE A 205 -9.30 10.99 5.10
N ASP A 206 -10.55 11.39 5.33
CA ASP A 206 -11.07 11.63 6.66
C ASP A 206 -11.72 10.37 7.22
N HIS A 207 -11.37 10.00 8.46
CA HIS A 207 -11.66 8.74 9.16
C HIS A 207 -11.16 7.46 8.44
N GLY A 208 -11.62 7.22 7.22
CA GLY A 208 -11.05 6.29 6.25
C GLY A 208 -11.45 4.82 6.32
N THR A 209 -11.91 4.30 7.46
CA THR A 209 -12.28 2.87 7.54
C THR A 209 -13.30 2.47 6.46
N GLY A 210 -13.00 1.41 5.72
CA GLY A 210 -13.82 0.90 4.61
C GLY A 210 -13.57 1.58 3.27
N VAL A 211 -12.60 2.51 3.16
CA VAL A 211 -12.19 3.06 1.86
C VAL A 211 -11.51 1.99 1.02
N VAL A 212 -11.90 1.87 -0.25
CA VAL A 212 -11.30 0.96 -1.24
C VAL A 212 -10.96 1.72 -2.51
N ILE A 213 -9.69 1.71 -2.92
CA ILE A 213 -9.19 2.38 -4.13
C ILE A 213 -8.54 1.35 -5.06
N GLY A 214 -9.19 1.10 -6.20
CA GLY A 214 -8.78 0.04 -7.11
C GLY A 214 -7.55 0.34 -7.97
N ALA A 215 -6.98 -0.74 -8.53
CA ALA A 215 -5.65 -0.77 -9.17
C ALA A 215 -5.40 0.24 -10.29
N THR A 216 -6.44 0.57 -11.07
CA THR A 216 -6.30 1.48 -12.22
C THR A 216 -6.96 2.83 -11.96
N CYS A 217 -7.27 3.15 -10.70
CA CYS A 217 -7.83 4.44 -10.32
C CYS A 217 -6.78 5.53 -10.52
N ILE A 218 -7.24 6.69 -11.00
CA ILE A 218 -6.43 7.90 -11.13
C ILE A 218 -7.13 8.97 -10.29
N ILE A 219 -6.41 9.57 -9.36
CA ILE A 219 -6.91 10.60 -8.46
C ILE A 219 -6.03 11.83 -8.63
N GLY A 220 -6.65 12.96 -8.93
CA GLY A 220 -6.01 14.27 -9.05
C GLY A 220 -5.51 14.82 -7.71
N SER A 221 -5.21 16.11 -7.70
CA SER A 221 -4.70 16.81 -6.51
C SER A 221 -5.82 17.41 -5.68
N ARG A 222 -5.58 17.58 -4.37
CA ARG A 222 -6.54 18.20 -3.42
C ARG A 222 -7.88 17.45 -3.34
N VAL A 223 -7.84 16.13 -3.53
CA VAL A 223 -9.01 15.27 -3.40
C VAL A 223 -9.21 14.87 -1.94
N LYS A 224 -10.47 14.91 -1.49
CA LYS A 224 -10.87 14.47 -0.16
C LYS A 224 -11.86 13.31 -0.25
N LEU A 225 -11.55 12.21 0.41
CA LEU A 225 -12.46 11.07 0.58
C LEU A 225 -12.85 10.92 2.05
N TYR A 226 -14.04 10.38 2.31
CA TYR A 226 -14.50 10.00 3.65
C TYR A 226 -14.55 8.47 3.80
N GLN A 227 -14.86 7.99 5.00
CA GLN A 227 -15.00 6.57 5.32
C GLN A 227 -15.95 5.82 4.36
N GLY A 228 -15.67 4.56 4.09
CA GLY A 228 -16.50 3.68 3.26
C GLY A 228 -16.57 4.02 1.77
N VAL A 229 -15.80 5.01 1.28
CA VAL A 229 -15.79 5.35 -0.15
C VAL A 229 -15.15 4.22 -0.97
N THR A 230 -15.84 3.78 -2.01
CA THR A 230 -15.32 2.77 -2.95
C THR A 230 -15.08 3.38 -4.33
N LEU A 231 -13.85 3.31 -4.82
CA LEU A 231 -13.42 3.64 -6.18
C LEU A 231 -13.12 2.34 -6.93
N GLY A 232 -14.19 1.66 -7.37
CA GLY A 232 -14.19 0.26 -7.77
C GLY A 232 -14.45 0.01 -9.26
N ALA A 233 -14.49 -1.27 -9.65
CA ALA A 233 -14.87 -1.69 -11.00
C ALA A 233 -16.33 -2.15 -11.04
N LYS A 234 -17.05 -1.84 -12.13
CA LYS A 234 -18.45 -2.26 -12.33
C LYS A 234 -18.56 -3.72 -12.77
N SER A 235 -17.65 -4.17 -13.63
CA SER A 235 -17.64 -5.52 -14.18
C SER A 235 -16.20 -5.98 -14.45
N PHE A 236 -16.03 -7.30 -14.51
CA PHE A 236 -14.75 -7.96 -14.82
C PHE A 236 -14.92 -8.72 -16.13
N PRO A 237 -14.42 -8.18 -17.26
CA PRO A 237 -14.46 -8.85 -18.55
C PRO A 237 -13.78 -10.21 -18.46
N LYS A 238 -14.35 -11.20 -19.14
CA LYS A 238 -13.82 -12.55 -19.25
C LYS A 238 -13.26 -12.76 -20.66
N ALA A 239 -12.14 -13.47 -20.76
CA ALA A 239 -11.65 -14.02 -22.01
C ALA A 239 -12.54 -15.20 -22.45
N ASP A 240 -12.31 -15.69 -23.67
CA ASP A 240 -13.08 -16.80 -24.26
C ASP A 240 -12.99 -18.10 -23.44
N ASP A 241 -11.91 -18.27 -22.66
CA ASP A 241 -11.69 -19.40 -21.74
C ASP A 241 -12.35 -19.21 -20.36
N GLY A 242 -13.07 -18.10 -20.15
CA GLY A 242 -13.75 -17.77 -18.90
C GLY A 242 -12.85 -17.12 -17.82
N SER A 243 -11.55 -16.96 -18.08
CA SER A 243 -10.62 -16.27 -17.17
C SER A 243 -10.86 -14.76 -17.18
N LEU A 244 -10.59 -14.08 -16.06
CA LEU A 244 -10.73 -12.62 -16.00
C LEU A 244 -9.59 -11.94 -16.76
N ILE A 245 -9.94 -10.98 -17.62
CA ILE A 245 -8.96 -10.15 -18.32
C ILE A 245 -8.28 -9.23 -17.29
N LYS A 246 -6.97 -9.43 -17.10
CA LYS A 246 -6.15 -8.63 -16.19
C LYS A 246 -5.65 -7.35 -16.89
N GLY A 247 -5.32 -6.33 -16.10
CA GLY A 247 -4.61 -5.14 -16.59
C GLY A 247 -5.46 -4.05 -17.25
N ILE A 248 -6.73 -4.28 -17.57
CA ILE A 248 -7.57 -3.25 -18.21
C ILE A 248 -7.92 -2.08 -17.27
N GLU A 249 -7.99 -0.89 -17.84
CA GLU A 249 -8.54 0.30 -17.18
C GLU A 249 -10.03 0.12 -16.87
N ARG A 250 -10.42 0.26 -15.59
CA ARG A 250 -11.78 -0.13 -15.13
C ARG A 250 -12.29 0.54 -13.85
N HIS A 251 -11.46 1.31 -13.16
CA HIS A 251 -11.80 2.08 -11.95
C HIS A 251 -12.11 3.55 -12.29
N PRO A 252 -12.53 4.42 -11.36
CA PRO A 252 -12.78 5.82 -11.67
C PRO A 252 -11.52 6.65 -11.96
N ILE A 253 -11.71 7.77 -12.67
CA ILE A 253 -10.77 8.90 -12.77
C ILE A 253 -11.39 10.07 -12.00
N ILE A 254 -10.70 10.54 -10.97
CA ILE A 254 -11.14 11.61 -10.07
C ILE A 254 -10.33 12.86 -10.38
N GLY A 255 -10.99 13.93 -10.78
CA GLY A 255 -10.37 15.23 -11.05
C GLY A 255 -9.88 15.92 -9.78
N ASP A 256 -9.20 17.04 -9.97
CA ASP A 256 -8.70 17.86 -8.87
C ASP A 256 -9.83 18.42 -7.99
N ASN A 257 -9.54 18.75 -6.73
CA ASN A 257 -10.48 19.42 -5.82
C ASN A 257 -11.80 18.67 -5.55
N VAL A 258 -11.90 17.39 -5.91
CA VAL A 258 -13.12 16.59 -5.73
C VAL A 258 -13.28 16.19 -4.26
N ILE A 259 -14.52 16.20 -3.78
CA ILE A 259 -14.89 15.67 -2.46
C ILE A 259 -15.90 14.55 -2.64
N VAL A 260 -15.59 13.37 -2.07
CA VAL A 260 -16.50 12.22 -2.06
C VAL A 260 -16.84 11.88 -0.61
N TYR A 261 -18.10 12.05 -0.25
CA TYR A 261 -18.60 11.83 1.11
C TYR A 261 -18.85 10.35 1.43
N SER A 262 -19.08 10.10 2.72
CA SER A 262 -19.07 8.76 3.32
C SER A 262 -19.95 7.74 2.60
N ASN A 263 -19.46 6.50 2.51
CA ASN A 263 -20.16 5.33 1.96
C ASN A 263 -20.62 5.48 0.50
N THR A 264 -19.99 6.38 -0.26
CA THR A 264 -20.28 6.53 -1.69
C THR A 264 -19.46 5.57 -2.53
N THR A 265 -20.12 4.96 -3.51
CA THR A 265 -19.55 3.96 -4.41
C THR A 265 -19.53 4.49 -5.84
N LEU A 266 -18.33 4.66 -6.38
CA LEU A 266 -18.04 5.08 -7.75
C LEU A 266 -17.48 3.88 -8.52
N LEU A 267 -18.20 3.37 -9.53
CA LEU A 267 -17.83 2.14 -10.23
C LEU A 267 -17.69 2.30 -11.74
N GLY A 268 -16.62 1.70 -12.27
CA GLY A 268 -16.34 1.66 -13.70
C GLY A 268 -15.35 2.74 -14.13
N ARG A 269 -15.03 2.75 -15.42
CA ARG A 269 -14.15 3.75 -16.05
C ARG A 269 -14.93 5.04 -16.31
N ILE A 270 -15.24 5.73 -15.23
CA ILE A 270 -15.99 6.99 -15.21
C ILE A 270 -15.10 8.17 -14.81
N ASN A 271 -15.45 9.36 -15.27
CA ASN A 271 -14.77 10.60 -14.94
C ASN A 271 -15.59 11.41 -13.93
N ILE A 272 -14.99 11.77 -12.81
CA ILE A 272 -15.53 12.74 -11.86
C ILE A 272 -14.78 14.05 -12.07
N GLY A 273 -15.45 15.04 -12.64
CA GLY A 273 -14.86 16.31 -13.03
C GLY A 273 -14.31 17.10 -11.85
N GLU A 274 -13.34 17.96 -12.13
CA GLU A 274 -12.71 18.82 -11.13
C GLU A 274 -13.75 19.59 -10.29
N SER A 275 -13.46 19.74 -8.99
CA SER A 275 -14.31 20.47 -8.02
C SER A 275 -15.72 19.89 -7.84
N ALA A 276 -16.01 18.70 -8.37
CA ALA A 276 -17.26 18.03 -8.10
C ALA A 276 -17.38 17.62 -6.62
N ARG A 277 -18.61 17.61 -6.10
CA ARG A 277 -18.94 17.15 -4.74
C ARG A 277 -19.96 16.03 -4.81
N ILE A 278 -19.58 14.85 -4.36
CA ILE A 278 -20.44 13.67 -4.38
C ILE A 278 -20.90 13.37 -2.97
N GLY A 279 -22.19 13.57 -2.69
CA GLY A 279 -22.82 13.36 -1.40
C GLY A 279 -22.68 11.92 -0.89
N ALA A 280 -23.06 11.71 0.37
CA ALA A 280 -22.94 10.41 1.05
C ALA A 280 -23.94 9.37 0.51
N ASN A 281 -23.59 8.08 0.65
CA ASN A 281 -24.43 6.93 0.29
C ASN A 281 -24.96 6.97 -1.16
N MET A 282 -24.13 7.46 -2.09
CA MET A 282 -24.44 7.50 -3.51
C MET A 282 -23.87 6.29 -4.26
N TRP A 283 -24.54 5.89 -5.34
CA TRP A 283 -24.10 4.85 -6.26
C TRP A 283 -23.97 5.45 -7.65
N ILE A 284 -22.73 5.66 -8.12
CA ILE A 284 -22.45 6.36 -9.38
C ILE A 284 -21.75 5.42 -10.34
N THR A 285 -22.29 5.29 -11.55
CA THR A 285 -21.72 4.50 -12.64
C THR A 285 -21.62 5.27 -13.95
N GLU A 286 -21.73 6.59 -13.89
CA GLU A 286 -21.70 7.50 -15.04
C GLU A 286 -20.82 8.71 -14.70
N ASP A 287 -20.36 9.41 -15.72
CA ASP A 287 -19.51 10.59 -15.58
C ASP A 287 -20.25 11.73 -14.86
N VAL A 288 -19.51 12.50 -14.05
CA VAL A 288 -20.01 13.67 -13.34
C VAL A 288 -19.25 14.90 -13.84
N PRO A 289 -19.91 15.87 -14.49
CA PRO A 289 -19.31 17.14 -14.90
C PRO A 289 -18.58 17.89 -13.78
N ALA A 290 -17.60 18.71 -14.18
CA ALA A 290 -16.85 19.57 -13.27
C ALA A 290 -17.75 20.55 -12.51
N GLY A 291 -17.43 20.80 -11.24
CA GLY A 291 -18.16 21.70 -10.34
C GLY A 291 -19.54 21.21 -9.90
N GLN A 292 -20.02 20.07 -10.42
CA GLN A 292 -21.34 19.56 -10.07
C GLN A 292 -21.37 19.05 -8.63
N SER A 293 -22.43 19.41 -7.90
CA SER A 293 -22.72 18.87 -6.58
C SER A 293 -23.89 17.91 -6.67
N LEU A 294 -23.64 16.63 -6.41
CA LEU A 294 -24.68 15.61 -6.32
C LEU A 294 -25.00 15.34 -4.86
N SER A 295 -26.29 15.34 -4.52
CA SER A 295 -26.76 14.99 -3.18
C SER A 295 -28.02 14.13 -3.32
N ARG A 296 -28.22 13.19 -2.38
CA ARG A 296 -29.52 12.54 -2.25
C ARG A 296 -30.49 13.53 -1.58
N PRO A 297 -31.69 13.73 -2.13
CA PRO A 297 -32.74 14.37 -1.36
C PRO A 297 -33.02 13.53 -0.11
N LEU A 298 -33.18 14.23 1.02
CA LEU A 298 -33.59 13.65 2.30
C LEU A 298 -34.97 13.01 2.21
#